data_AF-A0A379ZDT6-F1
#
_entry.id   AF-A0A379ZDT6-F1
#
_cell.length_a   1.000
_cell.length_b   1.000
_cell.length_c   1.000
_cell.angle_alpha   90.00
_cell.angle_beta   90.00
_cell.angle_gamma   90.00
#
_symmetry.space_group_name_H-M   'P 1'
#
loop_
_entity.id
_entity.type
_entity.pdbx_description
1 polymer ?
#
loop_
_entity_poly.entity_id
_entity_poly.type
_entity_poly.pdbx_seq_one_letter_code
_entity_poly.pdbx_strand_id
1 'polypeptide(L)' 'MSTSIQMLENRLKRNRMASDPPDVLIQPFCPQISTLDFHRADEAIEAGLLAVEKQLDRLLPLIKNR' A
#
# COMPACT_ATOMS: atom_id res chain seq x y z
N MET A 1 10.08 17.79 11.07
CA MET A 1 11.10 16.74 10.85
C MET A 1 10.61 15.81 9.73
N SER A 2 11.49 15.21 8.92
CA SER A 2 11.22 14.02 8.08
C SER A 2 11.10 14.16 6.54
N THR A 3 11.15 15.34 5.90
CA THR A 3 11.06 15.39 4.41
C THR A 3 12.17 14.61 3.72
N SER A 4 13.42 14.71 4.21
CA SER A 4 14.55 13.95 3.66
C SER A 4 14.41 12.44 3.85
N ILE A 5 13.83 12.00 4.98
CA ILE A 5 13.57 10.58 5.26
C ILE A 5 12.49 10.07 4.32
N GLN A 6 11.37 10.78 4.18
CA GLN A 6 10.30 10.43 3.23
C GLN A 6 10.81 10.35 1.79
N MET A 7 11.69 11.26 1.37
CA MET A 7 12.31 11.22 0.04
C MET A 7 13.19 9.97 -0.14
N LEU A 8 14.02 9.65 0.85
CA LEU A 8 14.88 8.46 0.84
C LEU A 8 14.04 7.17 0.79
N GLU A 9 13.01 7.06 1.62
CA GLU A 9 12.08 5.93 1.63
C GLU A 9 11.39 5.77 0.27
N ASN A 10 10.87 6.85 -0.30
CA ASN A 10 10.18 6.82 -1.59
C ASN A 10 11.13 6.38 -2.71
N ARG A 11 12.38 6.85 -2.70
CA ARG A 11 13.40 6.44 -3.68
C ARG A 11 13.76 4.96 -3.52
N LEU A 12 13.93 4.48 -2.30
CA LEU A 12 14.25 3.09 -2.01
C LEU A 12 13.11 2.15 -2.45
N LYS A 13 11.85 2.48 -2.12
CA LYS A 13 10.66 1.73 -2.52
C LYS A 13 10.55 1.64 -4.05
N ARG A 14 10.74 2.76 -4.76
CA ARG A 14 10.71 2.78 -6.24
C ARG A 14 11.81 1.93 -6.87
N ASN A 15 13.04 2.00 -6.35
CA ASN A 15 14.13 1.16 -6.83
C ASN A 15 13.84 -0.33 -6.61
N ARG A 16 13.28 -0.70 -5.45
CA ARG A 16 12.89 -2.10 -5.21
C ARG A 16 11.78 -2.56 -6.15
N MET A 17 10.72 -1.77 -6.33
CA MET A 17 9.65 -2.12 -7.27
C MET A 17 10.13 -2.27 -8.72
N ALA A 18 11.18 -1.54 -9.11
CA ALA A 18 11.78 -1.69 -10.45
C ALA A 18 12.69 -2.91 -10.56
N SER A 19 13.43 -3.25 -9.51
CA SER A 19 14.37 -4.38 -9.49
C SER A 19 13.69 -5.73 -9.26
N ASP A 20 12.63 -5.75 -8.44
CA ASP A 20 11.90 -6.93 -8.00
C ASP A 20 10.42 -6.53 -7.82
N PRO A 21 9.64 -6.50 -8.93
CA PRO A 21 8.26 -6.06 -8.89
C PRO A 21 7.38 -7.09 -8.16
N PRO A 22 6.41 -6.66 -7.34
CA PRO A 22 5.48 -7.58 -6.70
C PRO A 22 4.55 -8.22 -7.73
N ASP A 23 4.10 -9.46 -7.47
CA ASP A 23 3.08 -10.12 -8.30
C ASP A 23 1.78 -9.31 -8.36
N VAL A 24 1.38 -8.74 -7.22
CA VAL A 24 0.23 -7.85 -7.08
C VAL A 24 0.60 -6.68 -6.17
N LEU A 25 0.40 -5.45 -6.68
CA LEU A 25 0.57 -4.22 -5.90
C LEU A 25 -0.79 -3.77 -5.35
N ILE A 26 -0.92 -3.73 -4.02
CA ILE A 26 -2.07 -3.14 -3.33
C ILE A 26 -1.66 -1.79 -2.77
N GLN A 27 -2.37 -0.73 -3.16
CA GLN A 27 -2.08 0.63 -2.72
C GLN A 27 -3.36 1.33 -2.23
N PRO A 28 -3.61 1.33 -0.91
CA PRO A 28 -4.73 2.05 -0.31
C PRO A 28 -4.63 3.55 -0.60
N PHE A 29 -5.76 4.17 -0.96
CA PHE A 29 -5.81 5.60 -1.25
C PHE A 29 -6.24 6.39 -0.03
N CYS A 30 -5.27 6.99 0.66
CA CYS A 30 -5.49 7.79 1.85
C CYS A 30 -4.56 9.04 1.90
N PRO A 31 -4.54 9.89 0.86
CA PRO A 31 -3.62 11.05 0.82
C PRO A 31 -3.84 12.06 1.95
N GLN A 32 -5.04 12.08 2.52
CA GLN A 32 -5.42 12.97 3.62
C GLN A 32 -5.02 12.47 5.01
N ILE A 33 -4.52 11.24 5.17
CA ILE A 33 -4.16 10.65 6.47
C ILE A 33 -2.64 10.72 6.66
N SER A 34 -2.19 11.40 7.71
CA SER A 34 -0.79 11.49 8.09
C SER A 34 -0.36 10.30 8.96
N THR A 35 0.95 10.09 9.11
CA THR A 35 1.54 8.95 9.84
C THR A 35 1.08 8.83 11.29
N LEU A 36 0.69 9.95 11.93
CA LEU A 36 0.29 10.00 13.34
C LEU A 36 -1.22 10.23 13.55
N ASP A 37 -2.02 10.20 12.48
CA ASP A 37 -3.47 10.43 12.55
C ASP A 37 -4.23 9.18 13.02
N PHE A 38 -3.91 8.68 14.22
CA PHE A 38 -4.48 7.44 14.76
C PHE A 38 -6.01 7.48 14.94
N HIS A 39 -6.57 8.67 15.13
CA HIS A 39 -8.02 8.88 15.24
C HIS A 39 -8.78 8.57 13.92
N ARG A 40 -8.07 8.46 12.79
CA ARG A 40 -8.63 8.15 11.46
C ARG A 40 -8.33 6.73 11.02
N ALA A 41 -8.02 5.84 11.98
CA ALA A 41 -7.69 4.45 11.69
C ALA A 41 -8.80 3.75 10.89
N ASP A 42 -10.07 3.99 11.22
CA ASP A 42 -11.21 3.38 10.55
C ASP A 42 -11.24 3.71 9.05
N GLU A 43 -11.00 4.98 8.68
CA GLU A 43 -10.92 5.41 7.27
C GLU A 43 -9.76 4.72 6.53
N ALA A 44 -8.61 4.56 7.19
CA ALA A 44 -7.45 3.89 6.60
C ALA A 44 -7.70 2.38 6.40
N ILE A 45 -8.39 1.73 7.34
CA ILE A 45 -8.77 0.31 7.25
C ILE A 45 -9.75 0.11 6.09
N GLU A 46 -10.78 0.94 6.00
CA GLU A 46 -11.76 0.88 4.90
C GLU A 46 -11.10 1.10 3.54
N ALA A 47 -10.20 2.08 3.42
CA ALA A 47 -9.41 2.30 2.20
C ALA A 47 -8.54 1.08 1.84
N GLY A 48 -8.03 0.37 2.86
CA GLY A 48 -7.31 -0.89 2.70
C GLY A 48 -8.19 -2.00 2.14
N LEU A 49 -9.37 -2.20 2.72
CA LEU A 49 -10.35 -3.18 2.24
C LEU A 49 -10.74 -2.93 0.78
N LEU A 50 -11.09 -1.68 0.45
CA LEU A 50 -11.44 -1.29 -0.92
C LEU A 50 -10.29 -1.50 -1.91
N ALA A 51 -9.04 -1.28 -1.49
CA ALA A 51 -7.88 -1.50 -2.34
C ALA A 51 -7.64 -2.99 -2.62
N VAL A 52 -7.92 -3.85 -1.65
CA VAL A 52 -7.88 -5.32 -1.81
C VAL A 52 -9.00 -5.78 -2.74
N GLU A 53 -10.22 -5.32 -2.51
CA GLU A 53 -11.39 -5.66 -3.34
C GLU A 53 -11.15 -5.35 -4.81
N LYS A 54 -10.57 -4.18 -5.12
CA LYS A 54 -10.21 -3.78 -6.49
C LYS A 54 -9.16 -4.68 -7.16
N GLN A 55 -8.39 -5.45 -6.38
CA GLN A 55 -7.36 -6.36 -6.90
C GLN A 55 -7.77 -7.84 -6.78
N LEU A 56 -9.02 -8.14 -6.38
CA LEU A 56 -9.49 -9.52 -6.16
C LEU A 56 -9.22 -10.43 -7.37
N ASP A 57 -9.48 -9.97 -8.59
CA ASP A 57 -9.26 -10.77 -9.80
C ASP A 57 -7.80 -11.21 -9.98
N ARG A 58 -6.85 -10.40 -9.50
CA ARG A 58 -5.42 -10.70 -9.53
C ARG A 58 -4.98 -11.53 -8.32
N LEU A 59 -5.65 -11.39 -7.19
CA LEU A 59 -5.35 -12.11 -5.96
C LEU A 59 -5.88 -13.55 -5.97
N LEU A 60 -7.12 -13.76 -6.44
CA LEU A 60 -7.80 -15.07 -6.42
C LEU A 60 -6.98 -16.20 -7.05
N PRO A 61 -6.29 -16.03 -8.21
CA PRO A 61 -5.45 -17.09 -8.77
C PRO A 61 -4.21 -17.43 -7.95
N LEU A 62 -3.73 -16.50 -7.12
CA LEU A 62 -2.57 -16.67 -6.25
C LEU A 62 -2.92 -17.37 -4.94
N ILE A 63 -4.19 -17.27 -4.51
CA ILE A 63 -4.73 -18.00 -3.37
C ILE A 63 -5.03 -19.44 -3.83
N LYS A 64 -3.99 -20.21 -4.15
CA LYS A 64 -4.14 -21.66 -4.33
C LYS A 64 -4.50 -22.28 -2.98
N ASN A 65 -5.69 -22.88 -2.93
CA ASN A 65 -6.17 -23.77 -1.88
C ASN A 65 -5.04 -24.72 -1.41
N ARG A 66 -4.78 -24.72 -0.10
CA ARG A 66 -4.25 -25.90 0.58
C ARG A 66 -5.29 -27.01 0.54
#